data_AF-T1CTT8-F1
#
_entry.id   AF-T1CTT8-F1
#
_cell.length_a   1.000
_cell.length_b   1.000
_cell.length_c   1.000
_cell.angle_alpha   90.00
_cell.angle_beta   90.00
_cell.angle_gamma   90.00
#
_symmetry.space_group_name_H-M   'P 1'
#
loop_
_entity.id
_entity.type
_entity.pdbx_description
1 polymer ?
#
loop_
_entity_poly.entity_id
_entity_poly.type
_entity_poly.pdbx_seq_one_letter_code
_entity_poly.pdbx_strand_id
1 'polypeptide(L)' 'MSKKNTYIVALAGATGAVGETLLQILAERKFPISELVPLASERSAGEQVEFG' A
#
# COMPACT_ATOMS: atom_id res chain seq x y z
N MET A 1 -22.80 9.78 14.58
CA MET A 1 -22.09 9.05 13.52
C MET A 1 -20.64 8.86 13.97
N SER A 2 -20.16 7.62 14.10
CA SER A 2 -18.78 7.34 14.53
C SER A 2 -17.82 7.67 13.37
N LYS A 3 -16.83 8.53 13.60
CA LYS A 3 -15.79 8.85 12.60
C LYS A 3 -14.98 7.57 12.35
N LYS A 4 -15.02 7.02 11.13
CA LYS A 4 -14.04 6.01 10.72
C LYS A 4 -12.71 6.74 10.51
N ASN A 5 -11.71 6.41 11.30
CA ASN A 5 -10.36 6.92 11.07
C ASN A 5 -9.80 6.30 9.80
N THR A 6 -9.35 7.13 8.87
CA THR A 6 -8.60 6.73 7.68
C THR A 6 -7.13 7.07 7.88
N TYR A 7 -6.25 6.32 7.21
CA TYR A 7 -4.80 6.45 7.37
C TYR A 7 -4.11 6.74 6.04
N ILE A 8 -3.10 7.59 6.08
CA ILE A 8 -2.08 7.68 5.03
C ILE A 8 -1.07 6.57 5.32
N VAL A 9 -0.83 5.68 4.35
CA VAL A 9 0.03 4.51 4.50
C VAL A 9 1.19 4.62 3.52
N ALA A 10 2.40 4.74 4.04
CA ALA A 10 3.62 4.63 3.24
C ALA A 10 4.19 3.20 3.35
N LEU A 11 4.47 2.58 2.20
CA LEU A 11 5.01 1.22 2.15
C LEU A 11 6.39 1.22 1.49
N ALA A 12 7.44 0.99 2.28
CA ALA A 12 8.79 0.79 1.77
C ALA A 12 9.00 -0.64 1.25
N GLY A 13 9.52 -0.77 0.04
CA GLY A 13 9.68 -2.06 -0.64
C GLY A 13 8.39 -2.56 -1.28
N ALA A 14 7.52 -1.64 -1.76
CA ALA A 14 6.22 -1.99 -2.34
C ALA A 14 6.31 -2.93 -3.55
N THR A 15 7.41 -2.91 -4.30
CA THR A 15 7.67 -3.78 -5.47
C THR A 15 8.33 -5.12 -5.13
N GLY A 16 8.66 -5.36 -3.85
CA GLY A 16 9.19 -6.67 -3.43
C GLY A 16 8.06 -7.66 -3.17
N ALA A 17 8.38 -8.96 -3.21
CA ALA A 17 7.39 -10.03 -2.99
C ALA A 17 6.57 -9.87 -1.69
N VAL A 18 7.20 -9.37 -0.62
CA VAL A 18 6.51 -9.07 0.65
C VAL A 18 5.62 -7.83 0.54
N GLY A 19 6.08 -6.80 -0.18
CA GLY A 19 5.33 -5.57 -0.42
C GLY A 19 4.04 -5.83 -1.19
N GLU A 20 4.14 -6.56 -2.31
CA GLU A 20 2.99 -6.96 -3.13
C GLU A 20 1.98 -7.78 -2.32
N THR A 21 2.46 -8.76 -1.55
CA THR A 21 1.60 -9.57 -0.67
C THR A 21 0.89 -8.71 0.38
N LEU A 22 1.60 -7.74 0.96
CA LEU A 22 1.01 -6.85 1.96
C LEU A 22 -0.07 -5.94 1.35
N LEU A 23 0.12 -5.46 0.12
CA LEU A 23 -0.89 -4.68 -0.61
C LEU A 23 -2.17 -5.49 -0.81
N GLN A 24 -2.06 -6.76 -1.21
CA GLN A 24 -3.20 -7.68 -1.33
C GLN A 24 -3.92 -7.88 0.03
N ILE A 25 -3.17 -8.14 1.10
CA ILE A 25 -3.75 -8.32 2.45
C ILE A 25 -4.47 -7.05 2.91
N LEU A 26 -3.91 -5.86 2.67
CA LEU A 26 -4.55 -4.59 3.04
C LEU A 26 -5.88 -4.38 2.29
N ALA A 27 -5.93 -4.75 1.01
CA ALA A 27 -7.14 -4.72 0.20
C ALA A 27 -8.20 -5.73 0.70
N GLU A 28 -7.80 -7.00 0.91
CA GLU A 28 -8.67 -8.07 1.42
C GLU A 28 -9.30 -7.71 2.78
N ARG A 29 -8.49 -7.13 3.67
CA ARG A 29 -8.91 -6.70 5.02
C ARG A 29 -9.76 -5.43 5.00
N LYS A 30 -9.92 -4.77 3.84
CA LYS A 30 -10.56 -3.46 3.69
C LYS A 30 -9.97 -2.45 4.68
N PHE A 31 -8.64 -2.46 4.80
CA PHE A 31 -7.94 -1.56 5.71
C PHE A 31 -8.27 -0.10 5.33
N PRO A 32 -8.61 0.78 6.29
CA PRO A 32 -9.13 2.11 5.97
C PRO A 32 -7.99 3.06 5.54
N ILE A 33 -7.54 2.91 4.30
CA ILE A 33 -6.53 3.77 3.66
C ILE A 33 -7.22 4.97 3.03
N SER A 34 -6.77 6.19 3.36
CA SER A 34 -7.13 7.41 2.63
C SER A 34 -6.17 7.69 1.49
N GLU A 35 -4.90 7.33 1.65
CA GLU A 35 -3.84 7.54 0.67
C GLU A 35 -2.76 6.47 0.85
N LEU A 36 -2.32 5.86 -0.26
CA LEU A 36 -1.22 4.89 -0.29
C LEU A 36 -0.02 5.54 -0.97
N VAL A 37 1.14 5.49 -0.30
CA VAL A 37 2.42 6.01 -0.79
C VAL A 37 3.38 4.83 -0.96
N PRO A 38 3.38 4.15 -2.13
CA PRO A 38 4.32 3.07 -2.39
C PRO A 38 5.72 3.65 -2.62
N LEU A 39 6.70 3.11 -1.89
CA LEU A 39 8.10 3.50 -1.95
C LEU A 39 8.92 2.29 -2.36
N ALA A 40 9.84 2.48 -3.30
CA ALA A 40 10.76 1.45 -3.76
C ALA A 40 12.17 2.04 -3.94
N SER A 41 13.15 1.16 -4.15
CA SER A 41 14.51 1.57 -4.53
C SER A 41 14.52 2.30 -5.87
N GLU A 42 15.54 3.12 -6.12
CA GLU A 42 15.73 3.87 -7.37
C GLU A 42 15.58 3.00 -8.63
N ARG A 43 16.14 1.78 -8.61
CA ARG A 43 16.03 0.81 -9.73
C ARG A 43 14.60 0.41 -10.09
N SER A 44 13.64 0.61 -9.19
CA SER A 44 12.22 0.29 -9.36
C SER A 44 11.34 1.54 -9.37
N ALA A 45 11.94 2.73 -9.43
CA ALA A 45 11.19 3.96 -9.57
C ALA A 45 10.45 3.98 -10.91
N GLY A 46 9.15 4.27 -10.88
CA GLY A 46 8.28 4.29 -12.06
C GLY A 46 7.59 2.95 -12.37
N GLU A 47 7.95 1.87 -11.69
CA GLU A 47 7.16 0.64 -11.73
C GLU A 47 5.77 0.87 -11.10
N GLN A 48 4.76 0.17 -11.60
CA GLN A 48 3.41 0.19 -11.05
C GLN A 48 3.19 -1.03 -10.17
N VAL A 49 2.54 -0.83 -9.02
CA VAL A 49 2.11 -1.90 -8.12
C VAL A 49 0.59 -1.94 -8.10
N GLU A 50 0.04 -3.15 -8.08
CA GLU A 50 -1.40 -3.36 -7.99
C GLU A 50 -1.86 -3.31 -6.53
N PHE A 51 -3.00 -2.67 -6.27
CA PHE A 51 -3.61 -2.63 -4.95
C PHE A 51 -5.00 -3.27 -5.00
N GLY A 52 -5.02 -4.57 -4.65
CA GLY A 52 -6.24 -5.37 -4.57
C GLY A 52 -6.59 -6.05 -5.87
#